data_AF-A0AA47MNC8-F1
#
_entry.id   AF-A0AA47MNC8-F1
#
_cell.length_a   1.000
_cell.length_b   1.000
_cell.length_c   1.000
_cell.angle_alpha   90.00
_cell.angle_beta   90.00
_cell.angle_gamma   90.00
#
_symmetry.space_group_name_H-M   'P 1'
#
loop_
_entity.id
_entity.type
_entity.pdbx_description
1 polymer ?
#
loop_
_entity_poly.entity_id
_entity_poly.type
_entity_poly.pdbx_seq_one_letter_code
_entity_poly.pdbx_strand_id
1 'polypeptide(L)'
;MTTGRKQTVTRLKKKMQKRLLTDTMKNLHRRYLSEHIGHMSYTSFCRLRPFWVVTPSSSDRDTCLCKKHENLQFIANALQSQGLLSSRNIEEMSEATMCDPKAKVCAYGECNECLLTCLPMLKTPGEENICFSQWMTEKIKKDEKESTITVKREITTTESDLNTNFQERLLHFRRHVFNIKWQFDAYRELRRSLKHNESLIHIDFSENYSCKYSEEIQSVHFGGSHKQASLHTGVLYTTGEQAPHTFCSISPSRRHDPVAIWAHLDPVLKVVRERRPEVSTLHFFSDGPATQYRQKGNFFYLSTEPYKYGFKEITHGKGAPDGVGGALKRSADQIVAHGGDIPDAQSLYNKLKSLDTSVELFFIPERDIESTPGVPAIAAIKGTMRIHQAISLTPGQMKYRDISCLCKREEGVLDCPCFNLQEVTLANVPVSSDKSAACGKTPHNPRRPEMIEVKHIGEWCVVNYDNEAYPGIIMDAEGNSVKVKCMQSHGMNKFRWPSLRDDICWYHDWQVLCLIQEPQALNKRSVQIEASAWKYVEQQLQN
;
A
#
# COMPACT_ATOMS: atom_id res chain seq x y z
N MET A 1 3.76 10.07 -14.16
CA MET A 1 2.91 11.15 -14.72
C MET A 1 1.46 10.73 -14.91
N THR A 2 0.59 11.05 -13.95
CA THR A 2 -0.86 11.08 -14.12
C THR A 2 -1.31 12.53 -14.28
N THR A 3 -2.14 12.82 -15.29
CA THR A 3 -2.63 14.19 -15.53
C THR A 3 -3.72 14.58 -14.55
N GLY A 4 -3.70 15.83 -14.09
CA GLY A 4 -4.72 16.35 -13.19
C GLY A 4 -6.13 16.37 -13.82
N ARG A 5 -7.16 16.37 -12.97
CA ARG A 5 -8.59 16.30 -13.36
C ARG A 5 -9.01 17.31 -14.43
N LYS A 6 -8.41 18.50 -14.45
CA LYS A 6 -8.74 19.60 -15.39
C LYS A 6 -7.97 19.54 -16.71
N GLN A 7 -7.03 18.61 -16.87
CA GLN A 7 -6.15 18.55 -18.02
C GLN A 7 -6.77 17.67 -19.11
N THR A 8 -7.46 18.29 -20.06
CA THR A 8 -8.06 17.61 -21.22
C THR A 8 -7.62 18.26 -22.52
N VAL A 9 -7.60 17.49 -23.60
CA VAL A 9 -7.32 18.00 -24.95
C VAL A 9 -8.56 17.75 -25.79
N THR A 10 -9.05 18.80 -26.45
CA THR A 10 -10.19 18.70 -27.37
C THR A 10 -9.70 18.94 -28.79
N ARG A 11 -9.96 17.99 -29.69
CA ARG A 11 -9.71 18.15 -31.12
C ARG A 11 -10.91 17.60 -31.89
N LEU A 12 -11.39 18.33 -32.90
CA LEU A 12 -12.55 17.92 -33.73
C LEU A 12 -13.78 17.52 -32.90
N LYS A 13 -14.14 18.35 -31.90
CA LYS A 13 -15.25 18.11 -30.96
C LYS A 13 -15.14 16.83 -30.11
N LYS A 14 -14.06 16.08 -30.20
CA LYS A 14 -13.76 14.96 -29.30
C LYS A 14 -12.88 15.45 -28.16
N LYS A 15 -13.45 15.48 -26.95
CA LYS A 15 -12.74 15.81 -25.72
C LYS A 15 -12.17 14.54 -25.12
N MET A 16 -10.85 14.52 -24.91
CA MET A 16 -10.13 13.36 -24.41
C MET A 16 -9.31 13.75 -23.18
N GLN A 17 -9.14 12.81 -22.25
CA GLN A 17 -8.24 12.99 -21.11
C GLN A 17 -6.81 13.16 -21.62
N LYS A 18 -6.12 14.22 -21.19
CA LYS A 18 -4.71 14.44 -21.52
C LYS A 18 -3.92 13.22 -21.02
N ARG A 19 -2.99 12.71 -21.82
CA ARG A 19 -1.99 11.72 -21.42
C ARG A 19 -0.63 12.31 -21.71
N LEU A 20 0.30 12.16 -20.78
CA LEU A 20 1.64 12.74 -20.92
C LEU A 20 2.58 11.71 -21.50
N LEU A 21 3.40 12.15 -22.45
CA LEU A 21 4.53 11.35 -22.91
C LEU A 21 5.49 11.11 -21.75
N THR A 22 5.77 9.84 -21.45
CA THR A 22 6.68 9.42 -20.38
C THR A 22 8.15 9.46 -20.79
N ASP A 23 8.42 9.63 -22.08
CA ASP A 23 9.76 9.70 -22.67
C ASP A 23 9.70 10.52 -23.97
N THR A 24 10.85 10.85 -24.54
CA THR A 24 10.95 11.52 -25.83
C THR A 24 10.36 10.65 -26.94
N MET A 25 9.72 11.29 -27.92
CA MET A 25 9.19 10.58 -29.10
C MET A 25 10.24 9.76 -29.84
N LYS A 26 11.52 10.18 -29.80
CA LYS A 26 12.64 9.43 -30.40
C LYS A 26 12.91 8.12 -29.65
N ASN A 27 12.91 8.14 -28.31
CA ASN A 27 13.11 6.93 -27.52
C ASN A 27 11.92 5.97 -27.62
N LEU A 28 10.70 6.50 -27.58
CA LEU A 28 9.49 5.70 -27.77
C LEU A 28 9.44 5.05 -29.15
N HIS A 29 9.88 5.76 -30.20
CA HIS A 29 10.00 5.20 -31.54
C HIS A 29 11.04 4.07 -31.61
N ARG A 30 12.20 4.24 -30.96
CA ARG A 30 13.23 3.20 -30.86
C ARG A 30 12.71 1.95 -30.16
N ARG A 31 11.99 2.12 -29.03
CA ARG A 31 11.34 1.02 -28.30
C ARG A 31 10.25 0.33 -29.12
N TYR A 32 9.43 1.11 -29.83
CA TYR A 32 8.41 0.57 -30.72
C TYR A 32 9.02 -0.33 -31.82
N LEU A 33 10.11 0.11 -32.43
CA LEU A 33 10.85 -0.67 -33.43
C LEU A 33 11.50 -1.94 -32.85
N SER A 34 11.91 -1.95 -31.57
CA SER A 34 12.45 -3.15 -30.94
C SER A 34 11.38 -4.17 -30.55
N GLU A 35 10.14 -3.74 -30.34
CA GLU A 35 9.04 -4.60 -29.88
C GLU A 35 8.16 -5.13 -31.02
N HIS A 36 8.24 -4.55 -32.23
CA HIS A 36 7.36 -4.89 -33.36
C HIS A 36 8.16 -5.24 -34.62
N ILE A 37 7.75 -6.32 -35.29
CA ILE A 37 8.30 -6.75 -36.58
C ILE A 37 7.64 -5.91 -37.68
N GLY A 38 8.23 -4.76 -38.01
CA GLY A 38 7.75 -3.88 -39.08
C GLY A 38 8.51 -2.56 -39.16
N HIS A 39 8.64 -2.01 -40.37
CA HIS A 39 9.34 -0.75 -40.59
C HIS A 39 8.39 0.44 -40.46
N MET A 40 8.44 1.16 -39.33
CA MET A 40 7.72 2.42 -39.14
C MET A 40 8.70 3.59 -39.12
N SER A 41 8.57 4.53 -40.05
CA SER A 41 9.37 5.77 -40.02
C SER A 41 9.06 6.62 -38.79
N TYR A 42 10.05 7.34 -38.26
CA TYR A 42 9.88 8.29 -37.15
C TYR A 42 8.77 9.31 -37.42
N THR A 43 8.71 9.85 -38.64
CA THR A 43 7.70 10.84 -39.04
C THR A 43 6.29 10.28 -38.97
N SER A 44 6.07 9.05 -39.45
CA SER A 44 4.77 8.39 -39.38
C SER A 44 4.39 8.06 -37.94
N PHE A 45 5.33 7.60 -37.12
CA PHE A 45 5.13 7.34 -35.69
C PHE A 45 4.66 8.62 -34.96
N CYS A 46 5.34 9.74 -35.20
CA CYS A 46 4.96 11.04 -34.63
C CYS A 46 3.59 11.53 -35.11
N ARG A 47 3.24 11.31 -36.38
CA ARG A 47 1.94 11.72 -36.95
C ARG A 47 0.77 10.89 -36.42
N LEU A 48 1.00 9.60 -36.18
CA LEU A 48 0.01 8.68 -35.63
C LEU A 48 -0.19 8.83 -34.11
N ARG A 49 0.64 9.64 -33.45
CA ARG A 49 0.45 9.98 -32.04
C ARG A 49 -0.97 10.52 -31.82
N PRO A 50 -1.77 9.88 -30.95
CA PRO A 50 -3.10 10.39 -30.63
C PRO A 50 -3.04 11.82 -30.11
N PHE A 51 -3.98 12.67 -30.51
CA PHE A 51 -3.92 14.11 -30.21
C PHE A 51 -3.99 14.43 -28.71
N TRP A 52 -4.49 13.50 -27.90
CA TRP A 52 -4.58 13.63 -26.45
C TRP A 52 -3.32 13.15 -25.73
N VAL A 53 -2.32 12.63 -26.45
CA VAL A 53 -0.99 12.31 -25.93
C VAL A 53 -0.06 13.49 -26.21
N VAL A 54 0.34 14.21 -25.17
CA VAL A 54 1.05 15.49 -25.29
C VAL A 54 2.32 15.53 -24.45
N THR A 55 3.21 16.43 -24.80
CA THR A 55 4.45 16.67 -24.05
C THR A 55 4.13 17.32 -22.70
N PRO A 56 4.78 16.90 -21.60
CA PRO A 56 4.60 17.53 -20.29
C PRO A 56 5.12 18.98 -20.25
N SER A 57 4.41 19.86 -19.55
CA SER A 57 4.79 21.22 -19.19
C SER A 57 5.17 21.34 -17.70
N SER A 58 5.67 22.49 -17.27
CA SER A 58 6.03 22.75 -15.85
C SER A 58 4.85 22.63 -14.87
N SER A 59 3.59 22.73 -15.35
CA SER A 59 2.38 22.47 -14.57
C SER A 59 2.00 21.00 -14.48
N ASP A 60 2.65 20.13 -15.26
CA ASP A 60 2.42 18.69 -15.35
C ASP A 60 3.36 17.89 -14.42
N ARG A 61 3.78 18.51 -13.30
CA ARG A 61 4.69 17.90 -12.33
C ARG A 61 4.19 16.53 -11.90
N ASP A 62 5.11 15.60 -11.71
CA ASP A 62 4.80 14.30 -11.13
C ASP A 62 4.27 14.47 -9.70
N THR A 63 2.97 14.26 -9.56
CA THR A 63 2.25 14.17 -8.29
C THR A 63 2.01 12.69 -7.96
N CYS A 64 2.14 12.30 -6.68
CA CYS A 64 1.91 10.94 -6.18
C CYS A 64 2.96 9.88 -6.57
N LEU A 65 4.25 10.22 -6.46
CA LEU A 65 5.34 9.28 -6.65
C LEU A 65 5.54 8.35 -5.44
N CYS A 66 6.01 7.12 -5.71
CA CYS A 66 6.40 6.20 -4.65
C CYS A 66 7.71 6.66 -4.01
N LYS A 67 7.71 6.91 -2.70
CA LYS A 67 8.90 7.28 -1.92
C LYS A 67 10.10 6.32 -2.16
N LYS A 68 9.84 5.01 -2.30
CA LYS A 68 10.90 4.01 -2.54
C LYS A 68 11.56 4.18 -3.91
N HIS A 69 10.76 4.35 -4.97
CA HIS A 69 11.28 4.62 -6.33
C HIS A 69 12.03 5.95 -6.35
N GLU A 70 11.38 7.01 -5.86
CA GLU A 70 11.91 8.37 -5.98
C GLU A 70 13.21 8.57 -5.19
N ASN A 71 13.29 8.04 -3.96
CA ASN A 71 14.52 8.13 -3.17
C ASN A 71 15.67 7.32 -3.78
N LEU A 72 15.39 6.11 -4.29
CA LEU A 72 16.43 5.33 -4.97
C LEU A 72 16.88 6.02 -6.27
N GLN A 73 15.95 6.63 -7.00
CA GLN A 73 16.25 7.40 -8.20
C GLN A 73 17.14 8.61 -7.90
N PHE A 74 16.90 9.34 -6.80
CA PHE A 74 17.78 10.44 -6.39
C PHE A 74 19.21 9.97 -6.12
N ILE A 75 19.37 8.82 -5.44
CA ILE A 75 20.69 8.23 -5.16
C ILE A 75 21.37 7.83 -6.47
N ALA A 76 20.66 7.13 -7.36
CA ALA A 76 21.19 6.72 -8.66
C ALA A 76 21.62 7.92 -9.53
N ASN A 77 20.82 8.99 -9.52
CA ASN A 77 21.14 10.23 -10.23
C ASN A 77 22.43 10.88 -9.68
N ALA A 78 22.58 10.91 -8.36
CA ALA A 78 23.75 11.48 -7.70
C ALA A 78 25.01 10.66 -8.03
N LEU A 79 24.98 9.34 -7.83
CA LEU A 79 26.10 8.46 -8.16
C LEU A 79 26.49 8.55 -9.65
N GLN A 80 25.51 8.59 -10.55
CA GLN A 80 25.79 8.73 -11.98
C GLN A 80 26.39 10.11 -12.32
N SER A 81 26.00 11.17 -11.62
CA SER A 81 26.59 12.51 -11.81
C SER A 81 28.06 12.59 -11.42
N GLN A 82 28.52 11.73 -10.50
CA GLN A 82 29.92 11.58 -10.12
C GLN A 82 30.69 10.57 -10.99
N GLY A 83 30.05 10.04 -12.03
CA GLY A 83 30.65 9.04 -12.91
C GLY A 83 30.82 7.65 -12.27
N LEU A 84 30.11 7.35 -11.17
CA LEU A 84 30.15 6.02 -10.51
C LEU A 84 29.24 4.99 -11.20
N LEU A 85 28.19 5.45 -11.87
CA LEU A 85 27.22 4.60 -12.59
C LEU A 85 27.17 4.95 -14.08
N SER A 86 26.92 3.94 -14.92
CA SER A 86 26.72 4.12 -16.37
C SER A 86 25.30 4.53 -16.73
N SER A 87 24.31 4.15 -15.92
CA SER A 87 22.88 4.38 -16.16
C SER A 87 22.22 5.02 -14.94
N ARG A 88 21.04 5.60 -15.15
CA ARG A 88 20.11 6.06 -14.11
C ARG A 88 18.87 5.18 -13.99
N ASN A 89 18.72 4.16 -14.84
CA ASN A 89 17.56 3.28 -14.84
C ASN A 89 17.63 2.27 -13.68
N ILE A 90 16.98 2.60 -12.57
CA ILE A 90 17.00 1.78 -11.34
C ILE A 90 16.30 0.43 -11.52
N GLU A 91 15.40 0.29 -12.49
CA GLU A 91 14.71 -0.97 -12.79
C GLU A 91 15.66 -1.93 -13.51
N GLU A 92 16.35 -1.46 -14.57
CA GLU A 92 17.39 -2.24 -15.26
C GLU A 92 18.53 -2.61 -14.31
N MET A 93 18.97 -1.67 -13.47
CA MET A 93 20.00 -1.93 -12.47
C MET A 93 19.55 -2.98 -11.45
N SER A 94 18.28 -2.96 -11.04
CA SER A 94 17.73 -3.97 -10.14
C SER A 94 17.72 -5.35 -10.81
N GLU A 95 17.26 -5.43 -12.06
CA GLU A 95 17.24 -6.66 -12.84
C GLU A 95 18.62 -7.26 -13.07
N ALA A 96 19.63 -6.43 -13.36
CA ALA A 96 21.01 -6.85 -13.57
C ALA A 96 21.66 -7.49 -12.32
N THR A 97 21.07 -7.31 -11.14
CA THR A 97 21.58 -7.87 -9.89
C THR A 97 20.85 -9.16 -9.45
N MET A 98 20.03 -9.75 -10.33
CA MET A 98 19.29 -10.99 -10.09
C MET A 98 19.64 -12.06 -11.13
N CYS A 99 19.72 -13.33 -10.73
CA CYS A 99 19.87 -14.44 -11.69
C CYS A 99 18.64 -14.57 -12.61
N ASP A 100 17.45 -14.47 -12.03
CA ASP A 100 16.18 -14.47 -12.75
C ASP A 100 15.23 -13.40 -12.16
N PRO A 101 14.99 -12.29 -12.87
CA PRO A 101 14.05 -11.24 -12.45
C PRO A 101 12.60 -11.72 -12.28
N LYS A 102 12.22 -12.88 -12.83
CA LYS A 102 10.88 -13.46 -12.69
C LYS A 102 10.77 -14.45 -11.54
N ALA A 103 11.89 -14.84 -10.92
CA ALA A 103 11.89 -15.73 -9.77
C ALA A 103 11.70 -14.96 -8.47
N LYS A 104 10.65 -15.30 -7.70
CA LYS A 104 10.41 -14.73 -6.36
C LYS A 104 11.67 -14.81 -5.49
N VAL A 105 12.34 -15.96 -5.49
CA VAL A 105 13.52 -16.21 -4.64
C VAL A 105 14.66 -15.21 -4.92
N CYS A 106 14.88 -14.84 -6.18
CA CYS A 106 15.88 -13.83 -6.55
C CYS A 106 15.43 -12.43 -6.12
N ALA A 107 14.17 -12.08 -6.40
CA ALA A 107 13.63 -10.77 -6.09
C ALA A 107 13.52 -10.49 -4.58
N TYR A 108 13.30 -11.54 -3.78
CA TYR A 108 13.13 -11.44 -2.32
C TYR A 108 14.46 -11.47 -1.56
N GLY A 109 15.59 -11.72 -2.23
CA GLY A 109 16.88 -11.92 -1.56
C GLY A 109 16.96 -13.28 -0.83
N GLU A 110 16.28 -14.30 -1.36
CA GLU A 110 16.29 -15.67 -0.83
C GLU A 110 17.21 -16.61 -1.67
N CYS A 111 17.76 -16.10 -2.78
CA CYS A 111 18.63 -16.85 -3.69
C CYS A 111 20.10 -16.71 -3.30
N ASN A 112 20.77 -17.82 -2.97
CA ASN A 112 22.18 -17.82 -2.56
C ASN A 112 23.14 -17.32 -3.63
N GLU A 113 22.79 -17.46 -4.92
CA GLU A 113 23.65 -17.05 -6.04
C GLU A 113 23.67 -15.53 -6.24
N CYS A 114 22.51 -14.85 -6.10
CA CYS A 114 22.42 -13.41 -6.33
C CYS A 114 22.23 -12.55 -5.09
N LEU A 115 22.18 -13.15 -3.89
CA LEU A 115 22.02 -12.42 -2.63
C LEU A 115 23.15 -11.40 -2.43
N LEU A 116 24.37 -11.79 -2.74
CA LEU A 116 25.57 -10.96 -2.59
C LEU A 116 25.94 -10.19 -3.87
N THR A 117 25.12 -10.28 -4.93
CA THR A 117 25.39 -9.56 -6.18
C THR A 117 25.12 -8.06 -5.98
N CYS A 118 26.18 -7.27 -6.06
CA CYS A 118 26.13 -5.82 -6.14
C CYS A 118 26.23 -5.36 -7.59
N LEU A 119 25.65 -4.21 -7.89
CA LEU A 119 25.87 -3.55 -9.17
C LEU A 119 27.32 -3.05 -9.22
N PRO A 120 28.09 -3.33 -10.28
CA PRO A 120 29.47 -2.87 -10.39
C PRO A 120 29.54 -1.35 -10.57
N MET A 121 30.45 -0.69 -9.83
CA MET A 121 30.75 0.73 -10.01
C MET A 121 31.80 0.93 -11.11
N LEU A 122 31.71 2.04 -11.84
CA LEU A 122 32.67 2.40 -12.90
C LEU A 122 34.05 2.82 -12.36
N LYS A 123 34.08 3.40 -11.16
CA LYS A 123 35.29 3.73 -10.40
C LYS A 123 35.08 3.36 -8.93
N THR A 124 36.18 3.22 -8.18
CA THR A 124 36.10 3.01 -6.73
C THR A 124 35.51 4.26 -6.07
N PRO A 125 34.43 4.14 -5.28
CA PRO A 125 33.87 5.26 -4.52
C PRO A 125 34.91 5.81 -3.54
N GLY A 126 35.10 7.12 -3.53
CA GLY A 126 35.99 7.80 -2.59
C GLY A 126 35.29 8.30 -1.33
N GLU A 127 36.02 9.10 -0.55
CA GLU A 127 35.50 9.84 0.61
C GLU A 127 35.08 11.28 0.25
N GLU A 128 34.92 11.55 -1.04
CA GLU A 128 34.46 12.86 -1.52
C GLU A 128 32.99 13.08 -1.16
N ASN A 129 32.66 14.31 -0.77
CA ASN A 129 31.29 14.66 -0.42
C ASN A 129 30.41 14.74 -1.66
N ILE A 130 29.26 14.09 -1.58
CA ILE A 130 28.20 14.13 -2.57
C ILE A 130 26.90 14.62 -1.94
N CYS A 131 26.19 15.47 -2.68
CA CYS A 131 24.94 16.08 -2.27
C CYS A 131 23.78 15.53 -3.11
N PHE A 132 22.67 15.14 -2.48
CA PHE A 132 21.48 14.65 -3.17
C PHE A 132 20.20 14.95 -2.40
N SER A 133 19.07 14.96 -3.11
CA SER A 133 17.76 15.13 -2.46
C SER A 133 17.18 13.81 -1.98
N GLN A 134 16.40 13.83 -0.89
CA GLN A 134 15.65 12.67 -0.43
C GLN A 134 14.33 13.08 0.22
N TRP A 135 13.26 12.31 -0.01
CA TRP A 135 12.03 12.41 0.79
C TRP A 135 12.22 11.71 2.13
N MET A 136 11.95 12.43 3.22
CA MET A 136 12.07 11.94 4.59
C MET A 136 10.83 12.32 5.42
N THR A 137 10.63 11.60 6.50
CA THR A 137 9.48 11.76 7.39
C THR A 137 10.00 12.31 8.72
N GLU A 138 9.41 13.39 9.20
CA GLU A 138 9.88 14.14 10.36
C GLU A 138 8.73 14.44 11.30
N LYS A 139 9.04 14.51 12.60
CA LYS A 139 8.08 14.94 13.62
C LYS A 139 8.26 16.44 13.87
N ILE A 140 7.17 17.17 13.79
CA ILE A 140 7.10 18.58 14.20
C ILE A 140 6.20 18.66 15.41
N LYS A 141 6.67 19.35 16.45
CA LYS A 141 5.83 19.78 17.57
C LYS A 141 5.24 21.13 17.23
N LYS A 142 3.92 21.21 17.16
CA LYS A 142 3.18 22.47 17.05
C LYS A 142 2.08 22.42 18.11
N ASP A 143 2.10 23.39 19.03
CA ASP A 143 1.08 23.55 20.08
C ASP A 143 0.78 22.25 20.85
N GLU A 144 1.83 21.64 21.44
CA GLU A 144 1.79 20.39 22.22
C GLU A 144 1.35 19.11 21.48
N LYS A 145 0.98 19.20 20.20
CA LYS A 145 0.67 18.03 19.35
C LYS A 145 1.86 17.67 18.47
N GLU A 146 2.33 16.42 18.59
CA GLU A 146 3.29 15.84 17.64
C GLU A 146 2.57 15.54 16.31
N SER A 147 3.02 16.16 15.23
CA SER A 147 2.53 15.91 13.88
C SER A 147 3.67 15.40 13.00
N THR A 148 3.43 14.31 12.29
CA THR A 148 4.39 13.74 11.36
C THR A 148 4.19 14.35 9.97
N ILE A 149 5.23 14.96 9.41
CA ILE A 149 5.21 15.51 8.05
C ILE A 149 6.21 14.79 7.15
N THR A 150 5.99 14.84 5.84
CA THR A 150 6.95 14.34 4.85
C THR A 150 7.54 15.52 4.09
N VAL A 151 8.86 15.65 4.10
CA VAL A 151 9.61 16.74 3.49
C VAL A 151 10.68 16.21 2.54
N LYS A 152 11.03 17.02 1.55
CA LYS A 152 12.19 16.78 0.71
C LYS A 152 13.36 17.57 1.28
N ARG A 153 14.45 16.88 1.64
CA ARG A 153 15.68 17.51 2.12
C ARG A 153 16.83 17.23 1.18
N GLU A 154 17.80 18.12 1.25
CA GLU A 154 19.12 17.92 0.67
C GLU A 154 20.02 17.26 1.73
N ILE A 155 20.70 16.18 1.33
CA ILE A 155 21.53 15.32 2.17
C ILE A 155 22.93 15.32 1.59
N THR A 156 23.93 15.52 2.45
CA THR A 156 25.35 15.40 2.10
C THR A 156 25.94 14.20 2.81
N THR A 157 26.67 13.36 2.06
CA THR A 157 27.35 12.16 2.55
C THR A 157 28.58 11.89 1.68
N THR A 158 29.36 10.84 1.92
CA THR A 158 30.50 10.47 1.07
C THR A 158 30.06 9.58 -0.10
N GLU A 159 30.84 9.53 -1.19
CA GLU A 159 30.56 8.60 -2.30
C GLU A 159 30.48 7.14 -1.81
N SER A 160 31.36 6.75 -0.88
CA SER A 160 31.43 5.43 -0.26
C SER A 160 30.15 5.07 0.51
N ASP A 161 29.69 5.96 1.40
CA ASP A 161 28.46 5.77 2.17
C ASP A 161 27.23 5.74 1.25
N LEU A 162 27.18 6.62 0.25
CA LEU A 162 26.08 6.67 -0.70
C LEU A 162 26.00 5.40 -1.54
N ASN A 163 27.14 4.87 -2.01
CA ASN A 163 27.18 3.61 -2.74
C ASN A 163 26.71 2.44 -1.87
N THR A 164 27.16 2.35 -0.61
CA THR A 164 26.70 1.31 0.32
C THR A 164 25.18 1.38 0.48
N ASN A 165 24.65 2.58 0.71
CA ASN A 165 23.21 2.80 0.82
C ASN A 165 22.45 2.48 -0.48
N PHE A 166 23.05 2.77 -1.64
CA PHE A 166 22.49 2.44 -2.94
C PHE A 166 22.34 0.93 -3.13
N GLN A 167 23.38 0.15 -2.87
CA GLN A 167 23.36 -1.31 -3.04
C GLN A 167 22.33 -1.97 -2.12
N GLU A 168 22.27 -1.57 -0.86
CA GLU A 168 21.29 -2.05 0.12
C GLU A 168 19.85 -1.73 -0.33
N ARG A 169 19.61 -0.47 -0.72
CA ARG A 169 18.27 -0.07 -1.21
C ARG A 169 17.91 -0.76 -2.52
N LEU A 170 18.88 -1.00 -3.40
CA LEU A 170 18.68 -1.69 -4.67
C LEU A 170 18.26 -3.14 -4.43
N LEU A 171 18.87 -3.83 -3.46
CA LEU A 171 18.46 -5.18 -3.02
C LEU A 171 16.99 -5.19 -2.55
N HIS A 172 16.60 -4.25 -1.68
CA HIS A 172 15.22 -4.15 -1.23
C HIS A 172 14.23 -3.70 -2.32
N PHE A 173 14.72 -2.97 -3.31
CA PHE A 173 13.93 -2.49 -4.45
C PHE A 173 13.54 -3.63 -5.40
N ARG A 174 14.37 -4.67 -5.54
CA ARG A 174 14.06 -5.90 -6.32
C ARG A 174 12.67 -6.43 -5.96
N ARG A 175 12.42 -6.68 -4.67
CA ARG A 175 11.14 -7.16 -4.13
C ARG A 175 10.00 -6.21 -4.46
N HIS A 176 10.23 -4.91 -4.37
CA HIS A 176 9.21 -3.90 -4.60
C HIS A 176 8.73 -3.91 -6.06
N VAL A 177 9.66 -3.88 -7.02
CA VAL A 177 9.36 -3.92 -8.45
C VAL A 177 8.74 -5.26 -8.83
N PHE A 178 9.29 -6.37 -8.33
CA PHE A 178 8.75 -7.70 -8.54
C PHE A 178 7.28 -7.79 -8.11
N ASN A 179 6.94 -7.34 -6.89
CA ASN A 179 5.57 -7.39 -6.40
C ASN A 179 4.60 -6.56 -7.27
N ILE A 180 5.04 -5.41 -7.77
CA ILE A 180 4.23 -4.57 -8.68
C ILE A 180 3.96 -5.33 -9.98
N LYS A 181 5.00 -5.84 -10.63
CA LYS A 181 4.89 -6.59 -11.90
C LYS A 181 4.01 -7.84 -11.71
N TRP A 182 4.28 -8.61 -10.65
CA TRP A 182 3.55 -9.84 -10.33
C TRP A 182 2.06 -9.60 -10.09
N GLN A 183 1.69 -8.59 -9.28
CA GLN A 183 0.29 -8.28 -9.03
C GLN A 183 -0.43 -7.79 -10.29
N PHE A 184 0.26 -7.00 -11.13
CA PHE A 184 -0.28 -6.56 -12.40
C PHE A 184 -0.53 -7.74 -13.36
N ASP A 185 0.39 -8.69 -13.43
CA ASP A 185 0.22 -9.90 -14.25
C ASP A 185 -0.89 -10.79 -13.71
N ALA A 186 -0.98 -10.99 -12.40
CA ALA A 186 -2.06 -11.73 -11.76
C ALA A 186 -3.43 -11.07 -12.02
N TYR A 187 -3.52 -9.74 -11.92
CA TYR A 187 -4.71 -8.97 -12.27
C TYR A 187 -5.13 -9.20 -13.73
N ARG A 188 -4.17 -9.05 -14.67
CA ARG A 188 -4.43 -9.22 -16.10
C ARG A 188 -4.91 -10.63 -16.42
N GLU A 189 -4.27 -11.63 -15.84
CA GLU A 189 -4.62 -13.02 -16.07
C GLU A 189 -5.99 -13.35 -15.49
N LEU A 190 -6.27 -12.92 -14.25
CA LEU A 190 -7.59 -13.09 -13.66
C LEU A 190 -8.67 -12.45 -14.52
N ARG A 191 -8.51 -11.18 -14.89
CA ARG A 191 -9.47 -10.45 -15.71
C ARG A 191 -9.72 -11.11 -17.08
N ARG A 192 -8.68 -11.66 -17.69
CA ARG A 192 -8.76 -12.34 -19.00
C ARG A 192 -9.46 -13.70 -18.90
N SER A 193 -9.31 -14.38 -17.78
CA SER A 193 -9.74 -15.76 -17.54
C SER A 193 -10.92 -15.90 -16.57
N LEU A 194 -11.69 -14.82 -16.35
CA LEU A 194 -12.87 -14.83 -15.47
C LEU A 194 -13.84 -15.95 -15.86
N LYS A 195 -14.32 -16.70 -14.87
CA LYS A 195 -15.33 -17.75 -15.07
C LYS A 195 -16.73 -17.13 -14.97
N HIS A 196 -17.74 -17.84 -15.48
CA HIS A 196 -19.12 -17.37 -15.45
C HIS A 196 -19.67 -17.16 -14.03
N ASN A 197 -19.19 -17.95 -13.05
CA ASN A 197 -19.57 -17.86 -11.65
C ASN A 197 -18.67 -16.93 -10.82
N GLU A 198 -17.79 -16.19 -11.47
CA GLU A 198 -16.84 -15.29 -10.82
C GLU A 198 -17.04 -13.84 -11.27
N SER A 199 -16.71 -12.92 -10.37
CA SER A 199 -16.72 -11.49 -10.65
C SER A 199 -15.49 -10.82 -10.05
N LEU A 200 -14.96 -9.81 -10.75
CA LEU A 200 -13.82 -9.02 -10.29
C LEU A 200 -14.27 -7.59 -10.00
N ILE A 201 -14.12 -7.17 -8.75
CA ILE A 201 -14.42 -5.83 -8.27
C ILE A 201 -13.11 -5.10 -8.00
N HIS A 202 -12.84 -4.07 -8.78
CA HIS A 202 -11.64 -3.26 -8.65
C HIS A 202 -12.01 -1.90 -8.05
N ILE A 203 -11.58 -1.62 -6.83
CA ILE A 203 -12.02 -0.46 -6.02
C ILE A 203 -10.88 0.42 -5.52
N ASP A 204 -11.19 1.69 -5.33
CA ASP A 204 -10.31 2.69 -4.69
C ASP A 204 -11.13 3.90 -4.21
N PHE A 205 -10.59 4.62 -3.22
CA PHE A 205 -11.10 5.93 -2.87
C PHE A 205 -10.48 6.99 -3.77
N SER A 206 -11.34 7.72 -4.47
CA SER A 206 -10.89 8.94 -5.12
C SER A 206 -10.72 10.04 -4.07
N GLU A 207 -9.77 10.96 -4.28
CA GLU A 207 -9.57 12.15 -3.43
C GLU A 207 -10.91 12.83 -3.06
N ASN A 208 -11.10 13.33 -1.86
CA ASN A 208 -12.40 13.92 -1.53
C ASN A 208 -12.76 15.09 -2.46
N TYR A 209 -14.02 15.15 -2.88
CA TYR A 209 -14.52 16.30 -3.63
C TYR A 209 -14.79 17.44 -2.65
N SER A 210 -14.11 18.57 -2.82
CA SER A 210 -14.45 19.80 -2.12
C SER A 210 -15.71 20.40 -2.75
N CYS A 211 -16.78 20.50 -1.96
CA CYS A 211 -18.04 21.11 -2.33
C CYS A 211 -17.86 22.62 -2.55
N LYS A 212 -18.53 23.16 -3.57
CA LYS A 212 -18.32 24.51 -4.09
C LYS A 212 -19.64 25.15 -4.49
N TYR A 213 -19.68 26.47 -4.40
CA TYR A 213 -20.74 27.27 -5.00
C TYR A 213 -20.26 27.82 -6.34
N SER A 214 -21.21 28.14 -7.20
CA SER A 214 -20.95 28.80 -8.48
C SER A 214 -20.42 30.22 -8.28
N GLU A 215 -20.91 30.90 -7.24
CA GLU A 215 -20.42 32.20 -6.77
C GLU A 215 -20.18 32.13 -5.26
N GLU A 216 -18.99 32.53 -4.79
CA GLU A 216 -18.60 32.44 -3.39
C GLU A 216 -18.23 33.81 -2.83
N ILE A 217 -18.79 34.15 -1.65
CA ILE A 217 -18.34 35.30 -0.89
C ILE A 217 -16.95 35.05 -0.31
N GLN A 218 -16.19 36.12 -0.07
CA GLN A 218 -14.78 36.05 0.37
C GLN A 218 -14.60 35.18 1.63
N SER A 219 -15.53 35.24 2.59
CA SER A 219 -15.46 34.45 3.84
C SER A 219 -15.64 32.95 3.63
N VAL A 220 -16.34 32.52 2.57
CA VAL A 220 -16.47 31.10 2.20
C VAL A 220 -15.24 30.65 1.41
N HIS A 221 -14.78 31.46 0.46
CA HIS A 221 -13.62 31.15 -0.38
C HIS A 221 -12.30 31.00 0.40
N PHE A 222 -12.09 31.82 1.43
CA PHE A 222 -10.91 31.77 2.31
C PHE A 222 -11.17 31.05 3.64
N GLY A 223 -12.42 30.65 3.90
CA GLY A 223 -12.79 29.90 5.09
C GLY A 223 -12.49 28.40 4.93
N GLY A 224 -12.03 27.74 6.00
CA GLY A 224 -11.87 26.27 6.04
C GLY A 224 -13.18 25.48 6.03
N SER A 225 -14.28 26.09 5.60
CA SER A 225 -15.66 25.62 5.78
C SER A 225 -16.22 24.82 4.61
N HIS A 226 -15.43 24.60 3.54
CA HIS A 226 -15.88 23.76 2.43
C HIS A 226 -16.16 22.34 2.91
N LYS A 227 -17.43 21.93 2.83
CA LYS A 227 -17.79 20.53 3.02
C LYS A 227 -17.06 19.69 1.98
N GLN A 228 -16.76 18.45 2.35
CA GLN A 228 -16.13 17.50 1.45
C GLN A 228 -17.01 16.26 1.33
N ALA A 229 -17.04 15.68 0.14
CA ALA A 229 -17.69 14.41 -0.12
C ALA A 229 -16.63 13.35 -0.43
N SER A 230 -16.78 12.17 0.17
CA SER A 230 -15.96 11.00 -0.15
C SER A 230 -16.55 10.27 -1.35
N LEU A 231 -15.68 9.85 -2.27
CA LEU A 231 -16.08 9.09 -3.46
C LEU A 231 -15.34 7.75 -3.45
N HIS A 232 -16.07 6.68 -3.15
CA HIS A 232 -15.55 5.32 -3.30
C HIS A 232 -15.94 4.81 -4.68
N THR A 233 -14.93 4.50 -5.49
CA THR A 233 -15.10 4.23 -6.91
C THR A 233 -14.69 2.81 -7.23
N GLY A 234 -15.39 2.18 -8.17
CA GLY A 234 -15.00 0.86 -8.61
C GLY A 234 -15.47 0.47 -10.00
N VAL A 235 -14.87 -0.63 -10.46
CA VAL A 235 -15.17 -1.25 -11.74
C VAL A 235 -15.43 -2.73 -11.49
N LEU A 236 -16.60 -3.19 -11.91
CA LEU A 236 -17.06 -4.56 -11.85
C LEU A 236 -16.87 -5.22 -13.21
N TYR A 237 -16.19 -6.36 -13.23
CA TYR A 237 -15.95 -7.17 -14.42
C TYR A 237 -16.65 -8.52 -14.25
N THR A 238 -17.47 -8.87 -15.23
CA THR A 238 -18.11 -10.19 -15.33
C THR A 238 -17.89 -10.80 -16.70
N THR A 239 -18.05 -12.12 -16.81
CA THR A 239 -17.86 -12.84 -18.07
C THR A 239 -19.00 -12.52 -19.04
N GLY A 240 -18.66 -12.25 -20.31
CA GLY A 240 -19.64 -12.04 -21.40
C GLY A 240 -20.11 -10.60 -21.60
N GLU A 241 -19.67 -9.64 -20.76
CA GLU A 241 -19.96 -8.22 -20.97
C GLU A 241 -18.93 -7.55 -21.89
N GLN A 242 -19.41 -6.78 -22.88
CA GLN A 242 -18.54 -6.03 -23.78
C GLN A 242 -17.86 -4.84 -23.11
N ALA A 243 -18.51 -4.25 -22.09
CA ALA A 243 -18.00 -3.12 -21.33
C ALA A 243 -18.15 -3.39 -19.83
N PRO A 244 -17.16 -3.05 -19.00
CA PRO A 244 -17.24 -3.27 -17.57
C PRO A 244 -18.24 -2.30 -16.94
N HIS A 245 -18.91 -2.77 -15.90
CA HIS A 245 -19.84 -1.97 -15.14
C HIS A 245 -19.08 -1.07 -14.15
N THR A 246 -19.29 0.24 -14.20
CA THR A 246 -18.59 1.19 -13.32
C THR A 246 -19.55 1.74 -12.28
N PHE A 247 -19.08 1.91 -11.04
CA PHE A 247 -19.88 2.47 -9.96
C PHE A 247 -19.12 3.49 -9.12
N CYS A 248 -19.86 4.34 -8.42
CA CYS A 248 -19.33 5.24 -7.41
C CYS A 248 -20.36 5.40 -6.28
N SER A 249 -19.92 5.17 -5.04
CA SER A 249 -20.70 5.54 -3.86
C SER A 249 -20.18 6.86 -3.29
N ILE A 250 -21.12 7.74 -2.91
CA ILE A 250 -20.87 9.12 -2.46
C ILE A 250 -21.37 9.27 -1.03
N SER A 251 -20.54 9.79 -0.13
CA SER A 251 -20.90 10.01 1.28
C SER A 251 -20.45 11.39 1.78
N PRO A 252 -21.20 12.02 2.71
CA PRO A 252 -20.70 13.15 3.48
C PRO A 252 -19.61 12.75 4.50
N SER A 253 -19.55 11.47 4.89
CA SER A 253 -18.55 11.01 5.86
C SER A 253 -17.16 10.94 5.22
N ARG A 254 -16.14 11.40 5.94
CA ARG A 254 -14.73 11.39 5.51
C ARG A 254 -13.95 10.17 6.02
N ARG A 255 -14.66 9.22 6.63
CA ARG A 255 -14.10 7.98 7.17
C ARG A 255 -13.68 7.06 6.02
N HIS A 256 -12.48 6.51 6.14
CA HIS A 256 -11.94 5.51 5.22
C HIS A 256 -11.51 4.24 5.97
N ASP A 257 -11.99 4.07 7.20
CA ASP A 257 -11.78 2.87 8.00
C ASP A 257 -12.63 1.69 7.47
N PRO A 258 -12.40 0.46 7.97
CA PRO A 258 -13.09 -0.73 7.46
C PRO A 258 -14.61 -0.61 7.48
N VAL A 259 -15.20 -0.03 8.53
CA VAL A 259 -16.66 0.11 8.64
C VAL A 259 -17.21 0.94 7.47
N ALA A 260 -16.58 2.07 7.18
CA ALA A 260 -16.97 2.93 6.07
C ALA A 260 -16.80 2.23 4.72
N ILE A 261 -15.68 1.53 4.51
CA ILE A 261 -15.43 0.77 3.27
C ILE A 261 -16.56 -0.22 2.98
N TRP A 262 -16.96 -0.99 3.99
CA TRP A 262 -17.98 -2.02 3.81
C TRP A 262 -19.39 -1.44 3.69
N ALA A 263 -19.68 -0.32 4.35
CA ALA A 263 -20.91 0.44 4.09
C ALA A 263 -20.97 0.98 2.65
N HIS A 264 -19.83 1.41 2.08
CA HIS A 264 -19.73 1.83 0.67
C HIS A 264 -19.89 0.65 -0.32
N LEU A 265 -19.51 -0.56 0.08
CA LEU A 265 -19.60 -1.78 -0.74
C LEU A 265 -20.94 -2.50 -0.63
N ASP A 266 -21.67 -2.35 0.48
CA ASP A 266 -22.95 -3.02 0.73
C ASP A 266 -23.95 -2.92 -0.44
N PRO A 267 -24.29 -1.72 -0.96
CA PRO A 267 -25.22 -1.62 -2.09
C PRO A 267 -24.64 -2.22 -3.38
N VAL A 268 -23.31 -2.24 -3.53
CA VAL A 268 -22.64 -2.85 -4.70
C VAL A 268 -22.81 -4.37 -4.64
N LEU A 269 -22.57 -4.98 -3.48
CA LEU A 269 -22.75 -6.43 -3.28
C LEU A 269 -24.19 -6.87 -3.52
N LYS A 270 -25.15 -6.07 -3.05
CA LYS A 270 -26.58 -6.30 -3.31
C LYS A 270 -26.90 -6.29 -4.80
N VAL A 271 -26.41 -5.28 -5.54
CA VAL A 271 -26.61 -5.19 -6.99
C VAL A 271 -25.96 -6.36 -7.73
N VAL A 272 -24.75 -6.78 -7.32
CA VAL A 272 -24.10 -7.95 -7.91
C VAL A 272 -24.96 -9.19 -7.71
N ARG A 273 -25.48 -9.42 -6.50
CA ARG A 273 -26.33 -10.59 -6.22
C ARG A 273 -27.64 -10.55 -7.01
N GLU A 274 -28.28 -9.38 -7.12
CA GLU A 274 -29.55 -9.21 -7.82
C GLU A 274 -29.41 -9.38 -9.34
N ARG A 275 -28.35 -8.82 -9.94
CA ARG A 275 -28.15 -8.86 -11.40
C ARG A 275 -27.44 -10.11 -11.88
N ARG A 276 -26.62 -10.73 -11.02
CA ARG A 276 -25.72 -11.84 -11.35
C ARG A 276 -25.83 -12.95 -10.31
N PRO A 277 -27.00 -13.61 -10.18
CA PRO A 277 -27.22 -14.67 -9.20
C PRO A 277 -26.27 -15.87 -9.40
N GLU A 278 -25.75 -16.07 -10.61
CA GLU A 278 -24.76 -17.10 -10.95
C GLU A 278 -23.39 -16.89 -10.29
N VAL A 279 -23.07 -15.67 -9.86
CA VAL A 279 -21.79 -15.36 -9.23
C VAL A 279 -21.75 -15.95 -7.82
N SER A 280 -20.76 -16.79 -7.58
CA SER A 280 -20.48 -17.42 -6.29
C SER A 280 -19.17 -16.93 -5.67
N THR A 281 -18.30 -16.31 -6.47
CA THR A 281 -16.96 -15.92 -6.04
C THR A 281 -16.65 -14.50 -6.48
N LEU A 282 -16.29 -13.63 -5.53
CA LEU A 282 -15.81 -12.29 -5.84
C LEU A 282 -14.29 -12.22 -5.66
N HIS A 283 -13.69 -11.47 -6.57
CA HIS A 283 -12.30 -11.09 -6.52
C HIS A 283 -12.21 -9.58 -6.30
N PHE A 284 -11.66 -9.13 -5.19
CA PHE A 284 -11.38 -7.71 -4.99
C PHE A 284 -9.94 -7.35 -5.35
N PHE A 285 -9.77 -6.23 -6.04
CA PHE A 285 -8.47 -5.57 -6.20
C PHE A 285 -8.58 -4.14 -5.65
N SER A 286 -7.59 -3.75 -4.84
CA SER A 286 -7.48 -2.38 -4.33
C SER A 286 -6.03 -1.94 -4.16
N ASP A 287 -5.81 -0.64 -4.05
CA ASP A 287 -4.47 -0.06 -3.98
C ASP A 287 -3.74 -0.33 -2.64
N GLY A 288 -4.45 -0.89 -1.66
CA GLY A 288 -3.90 -1.55 -0.47
C GLY A 288 -3.20 -0.69 0.59
N PRO A 289 -3.47 0.63 0.79
CA PRO A 289 -2.86 1.37 1.89
C PRO A 289 -3.28 0.78 3.23
N ALA A 290 -2.34 0.76 4.17
CA ALA A 290 -2.54 0.17 5.49
C ALA A 290 -3.64 0.88 6.31
N THR A 291 -3.91 2.15 6.01
CA THR A 291 -5.00 2.92 6.64
C THR A 291 -6.39 2.56 6.12
N GLN A 292 -6.47 1.88 4.98
CA GLN A 292 -7.72 1.51 4.31
C GLN A 292 -7.75 -0.01 4.11
N TYR A 293 -7.39 -0.55 2.96
CA TYR A 293 -7.66 -1.96 2.63
C TYR A 293 -6.74 -2.98 3.32
N ARG A 294 -5.46 -2.65 3.58
CA ARG A 294 -4.48 -3.60 4.13
C ARG A 294 -4.40 -3.52 5.65
N GLN A 295 -5.48 -3.89 6.34
CA GLN A 295 -5.55 -3.90 7.80
C GLN A 295 -6.49 -4.98 8.35
N LYS A 296 -6.27 -5.33 9.62
CA LYS A 296 -7.01 -6.38 10.34
C LYS A 296 -8.53 -6.26 10.21
N GLY A 297 -9.08 -5.05 10.36
CA GLY A 297 -10.55 -4.88 10.32
C GLY A 297 -11.14 -5.14 8.94
N ASN A 298 -10.40 -4.83 7.88
CA ASN A 298 -10.84 -5.16 6.53
C ASN A 298 -10.69 -6.63 6.21
N PHE A 299 -9.67 -7.31 6.75
CA PHE A 299 -9.56 -8.76 6.67
C PHE A 299 -10.74 -9.45 7.37
N PHE A 300 -11.18 -8.94 8.51
CA PHE A 300 -12.37 -9.47 9.20
C PHE A 300 -13.63 -9.33 8.35
N TYR A 301 -13.96 -8.12 7.88
CA TYR A 301 -15.16 -7.94 7.06
C TYR A 301 -15.08 -8.67 5.73
N LEU A 302 -13.90 -8.75 5.12
CA LEU A 302 -13.68 -9.56 3.93
C LEU A 302 -14.08 -11.02 4.16
N SER A 303 -13.77 -11.55 5.34
CA SER A 303 -14.12 -12.93 5.69
C SER A 303 -15.56 -13.10 6.19
N THR A 304 -16.40 -12.06 6.24
CA THR A 304 -17.74 -12.15 6.85
C THR A 304 -18.84 -11.50 6.02
N GLU A 305 -18.65 -10.27 5.53
CA GLU A 305 -19.69 -9.49 4.85
C GLU A 305 -20.14 -10.10 3.52
N PRO A 306 -19.26 -10.55 2.61
CA PRO A 306 -19.73 -11.10 1.34
C PRO A 306 -20.51 -12.40 1.48
N TYR A 307 -20.27 -13.17 2.55
CA TYR A 307 -21.03 -14.37 2.86
C TYR A 307 -22.49 -14.09 3.22
N LYS A 308 -22.81 -12.90 3.74
CA LYS A 308 -24.21 -12.48 3.97
C LYS A 308 -25.00 -12.43 2.67
N TYR A 309 -24.29 -12.21 1.57
CA TYR A 309 -24.81 -12.24 0.21
C TYR A 309 -24.53 -13.56 -0.50
N GLY A 310 -23.97 -14.58 0.15
CA GLY A 310 -23.68 -15.90 -0.42
C GLY A 310 -22.44 -15.98 -1.31
N PHE A 311 -21.48 -15.04 -1.18
CA PHE A 311 -20.23 -15.05 -1.94
C PHE A 311 -19.05 -15.66 -1.16
N LYS A 312 -18.14 -16.31 -1.89
CA LYS A 312 -16.77 -16.64 -1.45
C LYS A 312 -15.81 -15.58 -1.98
N GLU A 313 -14.69 -15.38 -1.29
CA GLU A 313 -13.93 -14.15 -1.46
C GLU A 313 -12.44 -14.34 -1.63
N ILE A 314 -11.88 -13.60 -2.58
CA ILE A 314 -10.45 -13.45 -2.74
C ILE A 314 -10.13 -11.98 -2.93
N THR A 315 -9.15 -11.48 -2.22
CA THR A 315 -8.59 -10.16 -2.46
C THR A 315 -7.16 -10.27 -2.90
N HIS A 316 -6.80 -9.37 -3.79
CA HIS A 316 -5.49 -9.26 -4.38
C HIS A 316 -4.99 -7.83 -4.26
N GLY A 317 -3.67 -7.69 -4.19
CA GLY A 317 -3.01 -6.39 -4.11
C GLY A 317 -2.99 -5.64 -5.44
N LYS A 318 -3.09 -4.31 -5.33
CA LYS A 318 -2.90 -3.20 -6.27
C LYS A 318 -3.39 -3.30 -7.74
N GLY A 319 -4.33 -2.40 -8.02
CA GLY A 319 -4.53 -1.66 -9.28
C GLY A 319 -5.30 -0.36 -8.98
N ALA A 320 -5.47 0.58 -9.92
CA ALA A 320 -6.26 1.81 -9.71
C ALA A 320 -7.49 1.94 -10.65
N PRO A 321 -8.70 2.27 -10.14
CA PRO A 321 -9.87 2.73 -10.89
C PRO A 321 -10.00 4.28 -10.94
N ASP A 322 -8.88 5.03 -10.96
CA ASP A 322 -8.82 6.51 -10.92
C ASP A 322 -9.71 7.25 -11.93
N GLY A 323 -10.02 6.59 -13.06
CA GLY A 323 -10.79 7.18 -14.16
C GLY A 323 -12.23 7.56 -13.77
N VAL A 324 -12.89 6.74 -12.93
CA VAL A 324 -14.31 6.91 -12.56
C VAL A 324 -14.48 8.16 -11.70
N GLY A 325 -13.72 8.26 -10.60
CA GLY A 325 -13.77 9.41 -9.72
C GLY A 325 -13.34 10.69 -10.42
N GLY A 326 -12.33 10.63 -11.28
CA GLY A 326 -11.92 11.75 -12.12
C GLY A 326 -13.04 12.25 -13.05
N ALA A 327 -13.81 11.34 -13.66
CA ALA A 327 -14.93 11.69 -14.52
C ALA A 327 -16.08 12.38 -13.76
N LEU A 328 -16.52 11.81 -12.65
CA LEU A 328 -17.62 12.36 -11.86
C LEU A 328 -17.27 13.75 -11.29
N LYS A 329 -16.06 13.92 -10.76
CA LYS A 329 -15.60 15.21 -10.23
C LYS A 329 -15.52 16.29 -11.31
N ARG A 330 -15.15 15.92 -12.55
CA ARG A 330 -15.18 16.86 -13.69
C ARG A 330 -16.61 17.28 -14.01
N SER A 331 -17.55 16.35 -14.04
CA SER A 331 -18.96 16.66 -14.26
C SER A 331 -19.49 17.60 -13.17
N ALA A 332 -19.15 17.34 -11.91
CA ALA A 332 -19.48 18.21 -10.79
C ALA A 332 -18.86 19.62 -10.93
N ASP A 333 -17.56 19.71 -11.25
CA ASP A 333 -16.89 20.99 -11.52
C ASP A 333 -17.52 21.74 -12.71
N GLN A 334 -18.02 21.03 -13.74
CA GLN A 334 -18.72 21.64 -14.86
C GLN A 334 -20.09 22.21 -14.43
N ILE A 335 -20.85 21.51 -13.60
CA ILE A 335 -22.12 22.02 -13.08
C ILE A 335 -21.89 23.34 -12.33
N VAL A 336 -20.87 23.39 -11.47
CA VAL A 336 -20.47 24.61 -10.75
C VAL A 336 -20.08 25.73 -11.71
N ALA A 337 -19.27 25.43 -12.73
CA ALA A 337 -18.86 26.41 -13.73
C ALA A 337 -20.00 26.98 -14.59
N HIS A 338 -21.17 26.32 -14.63
CA HIS A 338 -22.36 26.79 -15.36
C HIS A 338 -23.43 27.38 -14.42
N GLY A 339 -23.05 27.85 -13.23
CA GLY A 339 -23.97 28.53 -12.31
C GLY A 339 -24.69 27.61 -11.33
N GLY A 340 -24.30 26.33 -11.22
CA GLY A 340 -24.98 25.37 -10.34
C GLY A 340 -24.23 25.08 -9.04
N ASP A 341 -24.87 25.28 -7.90
CA ASP A 341 -24.18 25.05 -6.60
C ASP A 341 -24.12 23.57 -6.19
N ILE A 342 -23.03 23.16 -5.54
CA ILE A 342 -22.86 21.83 -4.94
C ILE A 342 -22.38 22.03 -3.49
N PRO A 343 -23.28 22.36 -2.54
CA PRO A 343 -22.91 22.68 -1.17
C PRO A 343 -22.54 21.46 -0.31
N ASP A 344 -23.00 20.26 -0.68
CA ASP A 344 -22.81 19.04 0.10
C ASP A 344 -22.84 17.76 -0.76
N ALA A 345 -22.56 16.62 -0.13
CA ALA A 345 -22.51 15.31 -0.77
C ALA A 345 -23.87 14.87 -1.36
N GLN A 346 -24.99 15.26 -0.73
CA GLN A 346 -26.33 14.92 -1.22
C GLN A 346 -26.63 15.68 -2.52
N SER A 347 -26.30 16.96 -2.56
CA SER A 347 -26.40 17.81 -3.75
C SER A 347 -25.50 17.30 -4.87
N LEU A 348 -24.27 16.88 -4.53
CA LEU A 348 -23.34 16.24 -5.47
C LEU A 348 -23.96 14.98 -6.08
N TYR A 349 -24.49 14.07 -5.25
CA TYR A 349 -25.14 12.85 -5.72
C TYR A 349 -26.32 13.14 -6.64
N ASN A 350 -27.26 14.00 -6.21
CA ASN A 350 -28.46 14.32 -6.97
C ASN A 350 -28.12 14.92 -8.34
N LYS A 351 -27.17 15.86 -8.38
CA LYS A 351 -26.74 16.52 -9.61
C LYS A 351 -25.97 15.60 -10.54
N LEU A 352 -25.15 14.69 -10.02
CA LEU A 352 -24.48 13.69 -10.85
C LEU A 352 -25.48 12.65 -11.39
N LYS A 353 -26.46 12.25 -10.58
CA LYS A 353 -27.51 11.32 -10.98
C LYS A 353 -28.40 11.89 -12.09
N SER A 354 -28.65 13.20 -12.11
CA SER A 354 -29.43 13.84 -13.17
C SER A 354 -28.71 13.94 -14.52
N LEU A 355 -27.40 13.69 -14.58
CA LEU A 355 -26.62 13.73 -15.82
C LEU A 355 -26.71 12.44 -16.66
N ASP A 356 -27.47 11.45 -16.20
CA ASP A 356 -27.62 10.14 -16.86
C ASP A 356 -26.27 9.51 -17.24
N THR A 357 -25.35 9.49 -16.27
CA THR A 357 -24.00 8.96 -16.51
C THR A 357 -24.02 7.44 -16.58
N SER A 358 -23.13 6.85 -17.37
CA SER A 358 -22.91 5.39 -17.40
C SER A 358 -22.36 4.81 -16.10
N VAL A 359 -22.03 5.65 -15.11
CA VAL A 359 -21.55 5.24 -13.79
C VAL A 359 -22.76 5.04 -12.88
N GLU A 360 -22.90 3.86 -12.28
CA GLU A 360 -23.95 3.62 -11.29
C GLU A 360 -23.60 4.33 -9.97
N LEU A 361 -24.52 5.17 -9.50
CA LEU A 361 -24.30 6.02 -8.33
C LEU A 361 -25.09 5.53 -7.12
N PHE A 362 -24.39 5.41 -5.99
CA PHE A 362 -24.99 5.12 -4.68
C PHE A 362 -24.76 6.31 -3.74
N PHE A 363 -25.76 6.62 -2.90
CA PHE A 363 -25.61 7.60 -1.84
C PHE A 363 -25.55 6.89 -0.50
N ILE A 364 -24.49 7.12 0.27
CA ILE A 364 -24.25 6.50 1.58
C ILE A 364 -24.34 7.59 2.65
N PRO A 365 -25.49 7.75 3.31
CA PRO A 365 -25.62 8.71 4.40
C PRO A 365 -24.77 8.27 5.60
N GLU A 366 -24.36 9.24 6.43
CA GLU A 366 -23.47 8.98 7.57
C GLU A 366 -24.06 7.98 8.58
N ARG A 367 -25.38 8.02 8.79
CA ARG A 367 -26.12 7.06 9.62
C ARG A 367 -25.95 5.59 9.19
N ASP A 368 -25.76 5.33 7.90
CA ASP A 368 -25.61 3.96 7.38
C ASP A 368 -24.19 3.43 7.72
N ILE A 369 -23.19 4.31 7.73
CA ILE A 369 -21.84 4.00 8.20
C ILE A 369 -21.84 3.81 9.73
N GLU A 370 -22.56 4.64 10.48
CA GLU A 370 -22.64 4.56 11.94
C GLU A 370 -23.40 3.33 12.44
N SER A 371 -24.41 2.88 11.70
CA SER A 371 -25.19 1.68 12.03
C SER A 371 -24.51 0.37 11.61
N THR A 372 -23.45 0.44 10.81
CA THR A 372 -22.67 -0.75 10.43
C THR A 372 -21.95 -1.29 11.68
N PRO A 373 -22.16 -2.57 12.07
CA PRO A 373 -21.57 -3.14 13.28
C PRO A 373 -20.06 -3.04 13.23
N GLY A 374 -19.42 -2.53 14.28
CA GLY A 374 -17.98 -2.34 14.32
C GLY A 374 -17.17 -3.64 14.24
N VAL A 375 -15.87 -3.50 13.94
CA VAL A 375 -14.94 -4.63 13.90
C VAL A 375 -14.72 -5.15 15.33
N PRO A 376 -14.84 -6.46 15.59
CA PRO A 376 -14.53 -7.02 16.91
C PRO A 376 -13.06 -6.83 17.27
N ALA A 377 -12.73 -7.01 18.55
CA ALA A 377 -11.35 -6.95 19.02
C ALA A 377 -10.54 -8.13 18.44
N ILE A 378 -9.89 -7.90 17.30
CA ILE A 378 -9.06 -8.86 16.59
C ILE A 378 -7.58 -8.51 16.71
N ALA A 379 -6.74 -9.54 16.86
CA ALA A 379 -5.30 -9.39 16.83
C ALA A 379 -4.84 -8.92 15.45
N ALA A 380 -3.79 -8.11 15.40
CA ALA A 380 -3.15 -7.77 14.14
C ALA A 380 -2.45 -9.02 13.59
N ILE A 381 -2.56 -9.24 12.28
CA ILE A 381 -1.89 -10.36 11.63
C ILE A 381 -0.42 -9.99 11.44
N LYS A 382 0.49 -10.81 11.99
CA LYS A 382 1.92 -10.62 11.83
C LYS A 382 2.29 -10.57 10.34
N GLY A 383 3.11 -9.61 9.95
CA GLY A 383 3.48 -9.46 8.55
C GLY A 383 2.35 -8.98 7.62
N THR A 384 1.33 -8.28 8.13
CA THR A 384 0.23 -7.70 7.33
C THR A 384 0.71 -6.98 6.05
N MET A 385 1.85 -6.27 6.12
CA MET A 385 2.41 -5.56 4.96
C MET A 385 2.97 -6.48 3.87
N ARG A 386 3.25 -7.74 4.17
CA ARG A 386 3.67 -8.77 3.21
C ARG A 386 2.49 -9.46 2.53
N ILE A 387 1.27 -9.33 3.07
CA ILE A 387 0.07 -9.93 2.49
C ILE A 387 -0.27 -9.20 1.19
N HIS A 388 -0.20 -9.91 0.08
CA HIS A 388 -0.67 -9.40 -1.22
C HIS A 388 -1.78 -10.25 -1.84
N GLN A 389 -2.19 -11.32 -1.16
CA GLN A 389 -3.43 -12.02 -1.44
C GLN A 389 -4.01 -12.54 -0.12
N ALA A 390 -5.30 -12.28 0.09
CA ALA A 390 -6.09 -12.84 1.18
C ALA A 390 -7.30 -13.55 0.60
N ILE A 391 -7.62 -14.71 1.15
CA ILE A 391 -8.63 -15.65 0.64
C ILE A 391 -9.52 -16.01 1.81
N SER A 392 -10.83 -15.95 1.63
CA SER A 392 -11.79 -16.51 2.56
C SER A 392 -12.67 -17.49 1.81
N LEU A 393 -12.66 -18.75 2.28
CA LEU A 393 -13.55 -19.81 1.80
C LEU A 393 -14.57 -20.23 2.86
N THR A 394 -14.32 -19.85 4.13
CA THR A 394 -15.17 -20.08 5.29
C THR A 394 -15.36 -18.76 6.05
N PRO A 395 -16.59 -18.43 6.49
CA PRO A 395 -16.84 -17.22 7.27
C PRO A 395 -15.95 -17.11 8.52
N GLY A 396 -15.34 -15.95 8.75
CA GLY A 396 -14.48 -15.68 9.90
C GLY A 396 -13.08 -16.32 9.82
N GLN A 397 -12.78 -17.07 8.76
CA GLN A 397 -11.45 -17.61 8.48
C GLN A 397 -10.84 -16.91 7.26
N MET A 398 -9.54 -16.67 7.34
CA MET A 398 -8.79 -16.09 6.25
C MET A 398 -7.48 -16.82 6.04
N LYS A 399 -7.21 -17.21 4.80
CA LYS A 399 -5.90 -17.64 4.34
C LYS A 399 -5.20 -16.49 3.63
N TYR A 400 -3.89 -16.40 3.73
CA TYR A 400 -3.12 -15.30 3.14
C TYR A 400 -1.73 -15.74 2.72
N ARG A 401 -1.13 -15.01 1.77
CA ARG A 401 0.19 -15.33 1.24
C ARG A 401 0.95 -14.08 0.79
N ASP A 402 2.26 -14.24 0.57
CA ASP A 402 3.17 -13.14 0.24
C ASP A 402 2.88 -12.49 -1.13
N ILE A 403 2.48 -13.29 -2.13
CA ILE A 403 2.15 -12.84 -3.50
C ILE A 403 0.96 -13.60 -4.05
N SER A 404 0.18 -12.98 -4.96
CA SER A 404 -1.01 -13.60 -5.56
C SER A 404 -0.68 -14.89 -6.29
N CYS A 405 -1.50 -15.93 -6.12
CA CYS A 405 -1.39 -17.16 -6.88
C CYS A 405 -2.72 -17.54 -7.53
N LEU A 406 -2.65 -17.93 -8.80
CA LEU A 406 -3.80 -18.40 -9.59
C LEU A 406 -3.53 -19.76 -10.26
N CYS A 407 -2.43 -20.44 -9.93
CA CYS A 407 -1.93 -21.61 -10.67
C CYS A 407 -2.88 -22.82 -10.70
N LYS A 408 -3.79 -22.92 -9.72
CA LYS A 408 -4.78 -24.00 -9.60
C LYS A 408 -6.23 -23.51 -9.71
N ARG A 409 -6.43 -22.24 -10.11
CA ARG A 409 -7.76 -21.65 -10.24
C ARG A 409 -8.59 -22.34 -11.32
N GLU A 410 -7.97 -22.78 -12.41
CA GLU A 410 -8.67 -23.50 -13.49
C GLU A 410 -9.33 -24.78 -12.95
N GLU A 411 -8.63 -25.50 -12.07
CA GLU A 411 -9.12 -26.68 -11.33
C GLU A 411 -10.15 -26.34 -10.23
N GLY A 412 -10.49 -25.06 -10.04
CA GLY A 412 -11.42 -24.59 -9.01
C GLY A 412 -10.79 -24.42 -7.63
N VAL A 413 -9.47 -24.57 -7.50
CA VAL A 413 -8.75 -24.43 -6.24
C VAL A 413 -8.21 -23.01 -6.10
N LEU A 414 -8.69 -22.31 -5.07
CA LEU A 414 -8.40 -20.90 -4.82
C LEU A 414 -7.27 -20.70 -3.78
N ASP A 415 -7.00 -21.72 -2.98
CA ASP A 415 -6.09 -21.72 -1.84
C ASP A 415 -4.94 -22.72 -2.00
N CYS A 416 -4.34 -22.77 -3.19
CA CYS A 416 -3.16 -23.61 -3.43
C CYS A 416 -2.02 -23.30 -2.44
N PRO A 417 -1.15 -24.25 -2.07
CA PRO A 417 -0.13 -24.05 -1.02
C PRO A 417 1.05 -23.13 -1.42
N CYS A 418 1.08 -22.62 -2.65
CA CYS A 418 2.17 -21.80 -3.16
C CYS A 418 2.40 -20.51 -2.36
N PHE A 419 3.65 -20.06 -2.33
CA PHE A 419 4.07 -18.76 -1.79
C PHE A 419 3.74 -18.53 -0.31
N ASN A 420 3.96 -19.56 0.51
CA ASN A 420 3.79 -19.50 1.96
C ASN A 420 2.35 -19.12 2.33
N LEU A 421 1.40 -19.95 1.90
CA LEU A 421 0.01 -19.83 2.32
C LEU A 421 -0.09 -20.11 3.81
N GLN A 422 -0.61 -19.15 4.55
CA GLN A 422 -0.88 -19.22 5.98
C GLN A 422 -2.38 -19.05 6.22
N GLU A 423 -2.82 -19.43 7.41
CA GLU A 423 -4.22 -19.37 7.82
C GLU A 423 -4.36 -18.69 9.17
N VAL A 424 -5.43 -17.92 9.33
CA VAL A 424 -5.77 -17.25 10.58
C VAL A 424 -7.29 -17.22 10.75
N THR A 425 -7.72 -17.46 11.99
CA THR A 425 -9.11 -17.28 12.41
C THR A 425 -9.29 -15.85 12.92
N LEU A 426 -10.18 -15.10 12.28
CA LEU A 426 -10.47 -13.70 12.61
C LEU A 426 -11.72 -13.55 13.49
N ALA A 427 -12.58 -14.57 13.56
CA ALA A 427 -13.65 -14.65 14.53
C ALA A 427 -14.09 -16.10 14.78
N ASN A 428 -14.49 -16.40 16.02
CA ASN A 428 -15.32 -17.56 16.33
C ASN A 428 -16.75 -17.25 15.90
N VAL A 429 -17.06 -17.35 14.60
CA VAL A 429 -18.45 -17.31 14.14
C VAL A 429 -19.11 -18.61 14.59
N PRO A 430 -20.22 -18.59 15.36
CA PRO A 430 -20.89 -19.82 15.77
C PRO A 430 -21.48 -20.49 14.52
N VAL A 431 -20.82 -21.55 14.05
CA VAL A 431 -21.39 -22.47 13.08
C VAL A 431 -22.33 -23.40 13.86
N SER A 432 -23.60 -23.43 13.47
CA SER A 432 -24.58 -24.36 14.02
C SER A 432 -24.12 -25.80 13.81
N SER A 433 -23.80 -26.46 14.93
CA SER A 433 -23.72 -27.90 15.21
C SER A 433 -23.09 -28.83 14.16
N ASP A 434 -21.88 -29.33 14.45
CA ASP A 434 -21.71 -30.73 14.89
C ASP A 434 -20.32 -31.00 15.49
N LYS A 435 -20.24 -32.11 16.24
CA LYS A 435 -19.40 -32.39 17.42
C LYS A 435 -17.88 -32.55 17.22
N SER A 436 -17.16 -32.15 18.28
CA SER A 436 -15.81 -32.59 18.75
C SER A 436 -14.59 -32.17 17.89
N ALA A 437 -13.41 -31.84 18.42
CA ALA A 437 -12.80 -32.09 19.72
C ALA A 437 -11.84 -30.95 20.12
N ALA A 438 -11.59 -30.82 21.42
CA ALA A 438 -10.68 -29.86 22.02
C ALA A 438 -9.20 -30.16 21.71
N CYS A 439 -8.42 -29.13 21.35
CA CYS A 439 -6.99 -28.92 21.67
C CYS A 439 -6.58 -27.57 21.03
N GLY A 440 -5.80 -26.66 21.59
CA GLY A 440 -5.02 -26.65 22.83
C GLY A 440 -4.69 -25.20 23.20
N LYS A 441 -4.48 -24.97 24.48
CA LYS A 441 -4.13 -23.68 25.07
C LYS A 441 -2.75 -23.23 24.56
N THR A 442 -2.63 -21.98 24.13
CA THR A 442 -1.34 -21.31 23.93
C THR A 442 -0.51 -21.34 25.23
N PRO A 443 0.82 -21.53 25.18
CA PRO A 443 1.65 -21.58 26.39
C PRO A 443 1.66 -20.21 27.07
N HIS A 444 1.34 -20.19 28.36
CA HIS A 444 1.55 -19.05 29.24
C HIS A 444 3.05 -18.71 29.26
N ASN A 445 3.41 -17.49 28.82
CA ASN A 445 4.80 -17.04 28.75
C ASN A 445 5.18 -16.30 30.05
N PRO A 446 6.15 -16.79 30.86
CA PRO A 446 6.49 -16.18 32.14
C PRO A 446 7.32 -14.88 32.04
N ARG A 447 7.83 -14.51 30.85
CA ARG A 447 8.71 -13.33 30.66
C ARG A 447 8.05 -12.10 30.03
N ARG A 448 6.77 -12.19 29.66
CA ARG A 448 6.04 -11.07 29.08
C ARG A 448 4.71 -10.88 29.82
N PRO A 449 4.46 -9.72 30.43
CA PRO A 449 3.15 -9.41 31.00
C PRO A 449 2.08 -9.31 29.90
N GLU A 450 0.80 -9.44 30.25
CA GLU A 450 -0.30 -9.31 29.28
C GLU A 450 -0.30 -7.96 28.57
N MET A 451 0.18 -6.90 29.25
CA MET A 451 0.34 -5.55 28.73
C MET A 451 1.39 -4.77 29.53
N ILE A 452 2.13 -3.90 28.85
CA ILE A 452 3.10 -2.97 29.43
C ILE A 452 2.39 -1.71 29.90
N GLU A 453 2.21 -1.62 31.21
CA GLU A 453 1.62 -0.47 31.91
C GLU A 453 2.68 0.45 32.54
N VAL A 454 2.25 1.61 33.07
CA VAL A 454 3.07 2.62 33.77
C VAL A 454 3.98 2.02 34.86
N LYS A 455 3.56 0.92 35.51
CA LYS A 455 4.36 0.25 36.55
C LYS A 455 5.69 -0.35 36.06
N HIS A 456 5.83 -0.59 34.74
CA HIS A 456 7.05 -1.15 34.14
C HIS A 456 8.03 -0.06 33.64
N ILE A 457 7.75 1.22 33.89
CA ILE A 457 8.69 2.30 33.56
C ILE A 457 9.98 2.11 34.37
N GLY A 458 11.13 2.15 33.70
CA GLY A 458 12.44 1.85 34.26
C GLY A 458 12.86 0.39 34.13
N GLU A 459 11.97 -0.52 33.73
CA GLU A 459 12.33 -1.90 33.44
C GLU A 459 12.97 -2.04 32.05
N TRP A 460 13.77 -3.09 31.90
CA TRP A 460 14.42 -3.43 30.64
C TRP A 460 13.54 -4.37 29.83
N CYS A 461 13.48 -4.13 28.53
CA CYS A 461 12.71 -4.94 27.60
C CYS A 461 13.47 -5.17 26.31
N VAL A 462 12.99 -6.12 25.50
CA VAL A 462 13.45 -6.31 24.13
C VAL A 462 12.30 -6.03 23.19
N VAL A 463 12.51 -5.12 22.26
CA VAL A 463 11.53 -4.76 21.23
C VAL A 463 11.87 -5.46 19.93
N ASN A 464 10.86 -6.01 19.26
CA ASN A 464 10.95 -6.46 17.88
C ASN A 464 10.52 -5.31 16.95
N TYR A 465 11.47 -4.83 16.17
CA TYR A 465 11.23 -3.88 15.09
C TYR A 465 11.86 -4.45 13.81
N ASP A 466 11.08 -4.57 12.74
CA ASP A 466 11.52 -5.14 11.46
C ASP A 466 12.22 -6.52 11.56
N ASN A 467 11.77 -7.39 12.48
CA ASN A 467 12.36 -8.71 12.77
C ASN A 467 13.77 -8.69 13.37
N GLU A 468 14.19 -7.54 13.90
CA GLU A 468 15.40 -7.43 14.69
C GLU A 468 15.06 -7.11 16.15
N ALA A 469 15.89 -7.61 17.07
CA ALA A 469 15.75 -7.35 18.48
C ALA A 469 16.52 -6.09 18.89
N TYR A 470 15.79 -5.16 19.49
CA TYR A 470 16.29 -3.91 20.04
C TYR A 470 16.05 -3.90 21.55
N PRO A 471 17.05 -4.29 22.36
CA PRO A 471 16.99 -4.17 23.81
C PRO A 471 16.96 -2.70 24.22
N GLY A 472 16.23 -2.37 25.28
CA GLY A 472 16.16 -1.00 25.76
C GLY A 472 15.43 -0.86 27.08
N ILE A 473 15.48 0.34 27.64
CA ILE A 473 14.80 0.67 28.89
C ILE A 473 13.47 1.37 28.58
N ILE A 474 12.40 0.96 29.27
CA ILE A 474 11.09 1.58 29.16
C ILE A 474 11.15 2.94 29.83
N MET A 475 10.87 3.99 29.07
CA MET A 475 10.85 5.38 29.54
C MET A 475 9.44 5.87 29.87
N ASP A 476 8.43 5.32 29.19
CA ASP A 476 7.04 5.75 29.32
C ASP A 476 6.09 4.66 28.78
N ALA A 477 4.84 4.65 29.25
CA ALA A 477 3.81 3.72 28.80
C ALA A 477 2.43 4.40 28.82
N GLU A 478 1.77 4.48 27.66
CA GLU A 478 0.45 5.10 27.50
C GLU A 478 -0.45 4.20 26.63
N GLY A 479 -1.49 3.62 27.25
CA GLY A 479 -2.39 2.68 26.58
C GLY A 479 -1.63 1.48 26.00
N ASN A 480 -1.70 1.31 24.66
CA ASN A 480 -1.01 0.24 23.93
C ASN A 480 0.31 0.70 23.29
N SER A 481 0.91 1.79 23.79
CA SER A 481 2.17 2.33 23.29
C SER A 481 3.18 2.41 24.42
N VAL A 482 4.41 1.97 24.15
CA VAL A 482 5.52 1.89 25.07
C VAL A 482 6.68 2.67 24.49
N LYS A 483 7.17 3.68 25.21
CA LYS A 483 8.34 4.46 24.83
C LYS A 483 9.57 3.76 25.35
N VAL A 484 10.45 3.34 24.46
CA VAL A 484 11.68 2.60 24.83
C VAL A 484 12.89 3.34 24.30
N LYS A 485 13.91 3.50 25.16
CA LYS A 485 15.24 3.94 24.76
C LYS A 485 16.10 2.73 24.46
N CYS A 486 16.32 2.47 23.18
CA CYS A 486 17.01 1.29 22.68
C CYS A 486 18.54 1.43 22.75
N MET A 487 19.20 0.30 22.94
CA MET A 487 20.63 0.16 22.83
C MET A 487 21.05 0.02 21.37
N GLN A 488 22.26 0.43 21.05
CA GLN A 488 22.80 0.22 19.69
C GLN A 488 23.42 -1.17 19.58
N SER A 489 22.99 -1.96 18.60
CA SER A 489 23.60 -3.27 18.32
C SER A 489 25.08 -3.14 17.93
N HIS A 490 25.91 -4.01 18.51
CA HIS A 490 27.35 -4.09 18.28
C HIS A 490 27.83 -5.55 18.21
N GLY A 491 27.03 -6.39 17.55
CA GLY A 491 27.28 -7.83 17.34
C GLY A 491 26.22 -8.72 17.99
N MET A 492 26.37 -10.04 17.83
CA MET A 492 25.45 -11.02 18.43
C MET A 492 25.45 -10.91 19.96
N ASN A 493 24.29 -10.62 20.54
CA ASN A 493 24.10 -10.37 21.97
C ASN A 493 25.10 -9.36 22.58
N LYS A 494 25.51 -8.36 21.81
CA LYS A 494 26.42 -7.30 22.26
C LYS A 494 25.86 -5.96 21.85
N PHE A 495 25.72 -5.07 22.83
CA PHE A 495 25.07 -3.78 22.63
C PHE A 495 25.92 -2.66 23.23
N ARG A 496 25.78 -1.44 22.70
CA ARG A 496 26.40 -0.25 23.28
C ARG A 496 25.41 0.48 24.17
N TRP A 497 25.80 0.71 25.42
CA TRP A 497 25.03 1.46 26.39
C TRP A 497 25.95 2.25 27.36
N PRO A 498 25.74 3.57 27.54
CA PRO A 498 24.84 4.44 26.78
C PRO A 498 25.25 4.55 25.31
N SER A 499 24.27 4.61 24.41
CA SER A 499 24.50 4.84 22.97
C SER A 499 25.06 6.26 22.72
N LEU A 500 25.87 6.43 21.67
CA LEU A 500 26.35 7.76 21.22
C LEU A 500 25.22 8.63 20.66
N ARG A 501 24.10 8.01 20.26
CA ARG A 501 22.87 8.68 19.82
C ARG A 501 21.69 8.09 20.58
N ASP A 502 20.87 8.94 21.17
CA ASP A 502 19.66 8.49 21.85
C ASP A 502 18.66 7.96 20.82
N ASP A 503 18.48 6.64 20.79
CA ASP A 503 17.45 5.97 20.01
C ASP A 503 16.22 5.76 20.90
N ILE A 504 15.32 6.75 20.89
CA ILE A 504 14.11 6.76 21.71
C ILE A 504 12.91 6.72 20.77
N CYS A 505 12.17 5.62 20.79
CA CYS A 505 11.01 5.46 19.93
C CYS A 505 9.79 4.98 20.72
N TRP A 506 8.61 5.28 20.20
CA TRP A 506 7.36 4.70 20.68
C TRP A 506 7.08 3.44 19.87
N TYR A 507 6.96 2.33 20.58
CA TYR A 507 6.61 1.03 20.05
C TYR A 507 5.20 0.68 20.50
N HIS A 508 4.46 -0.07 19.70
CA HIS A 508 3.25 -0.69 20.21
C HIS A 508 3.59 -1.79 21.21
N ASP A 509 2.75 -1.99 22.22
CA ASP A 509 2.91 -3.04 23.24
C ASP A 509 3.25 -4.40 22.61
N TRP A 510 2.54 -4.80 21.55
CA TRP A 510 2.75 -6.07 20.86
C TRP A 510 4.18 -6.25 20.33
N GLN A 511 4.92 -5.16 20.10
CA GLN A 511 6.32 -5.18 19.68
C GLN A 511 7.30 -5.49 20.81
N VAL A 512 6.91 -5.34 22.09
CA VAL A 512 7.76 -5.68 23.24
C VAL A 512 7.77 -7.21 23.43
N LEU A 513 8.82 -7.90 22.96
CA LEU A 513 8.92 -9.37 23.00
C LEU A 513 8.86 -9.93 24.42
N CYS A 514 9.63 -9.34 25.33
CA CYS A 514 9.68 -9.73 26.73
C CYS A 514 10.36 -8.65 27.57
N LEU A 515 10.14 -8.73 28.88
CA LEU A 515 10.95 -8.05 29.87
C LEU A 515 12.22 -8.85 30.12
N ILE A 516 13.32 -8.15 30.38
CA ILE A 516 14.63 -8.72 30.68
C ILE A 516 15.21 -8.06 31.92
N GLN A 517 16.21 -8.70 32.52
CA GLN A 517 17.03 -8.03 33.54
C GLN A 517 17.93 -6.96 32.90
N GLU A 518 18.44 -6.07 33.74
CA GLU A 518 19.43 -5.07 33.32
C GLU A 518 20.63 -5.75 32.64
N PRO A 519 21.00 -5.32 31.41
CA PRO A 519 22.10 -5.95 30.68
C PRO A 519 23.45 -5.83 31.42
N GLN A 520 24.22 -6.92 31.38
CA GLN A 520 25.49 -7.04 32.08
C GLN A 520 26.60 -6.26 31.34
N ALA A 521 27.35 -5.42 32.04
CA ALA A 521 28.46 -4.69 31.47
C ALA A 521 29.64 -5.61 31.13
N LEU A 522 30.06 -5.59 29.86
CA LEU A 522 31.29 -6.23 29.38
C LEU A 522 32.49 -5.27 29.47
N ASN A 523 32.26 -3.98 29.25
CA ASN A 523 33.21 -2.89 29.43
C ASN A 523 32.47 -1.56 29.58
N LYS A 524 33.18 -0.44 29.69
CA LYS A 524 32.61 0.90 29.92
C LYS A 524 31.50 1.34 28.93
N ARG A 525 31.41 0.74 27.74
CA ARG A 525 30.43 1.11 26.71
C ARG A 525 29.73 -0.07 26.05
N SER A 526 30.00 -1.30 26.50
CA SER A 526 29.44 -2.52 25.90
C SER A 526 28.75 -3.34 26.97
N VAL A 527 27.54 -3.78 26.68
CA VAL A 527 26.69 -4.60 27.54
C VAL A 527 26.17 -5.80 26.76
N GLN A 528 25.73 -6.83 27.48
CA GLN A 528 25.13 -8.04 26.91
C GLN A 528 23.88 -8.43 27.69
N ILE A 529 22.90 -9.05 27.01
CA ILE A 529 21.75 -9.63 27.68
C ILE A 529 22.12 -11.01 28.22
N GLU A 530 21.51 -11.43 29.33
CA GLU A 530 21.64 -12.79 29.85
C GLU A 530 21.38 -13.83 28.75
N ALA A 531 22.26 -14.83 28.62
CA ALA A 531 22.22 -15.80 27.54
C ALA A 531 20.87 -16.56 27.43
N SER A 532 20.22 -16.83 28.57
CA SER A 532 18.91 -17.51 28.60
C SER A 532 17.77 -16.63 28.07
N ALA A 533 17.86 -15.32 28.25
CA ALA A 533 16.92 -14.33 27.72
C ALA A 533 17.19 -14.05 26.24
N TRP A 534 18.47 -13.97 25.84
CA TRP A 534 18.83 -13.80 24.43
C TRP A 534 18.40 -15.00 23.56
N LYS A 535 18.62 -16.23 24.03
CA LYS A 535 18.13 -17.44 23.34
C LYS A 535 16.61 -17.45 23.18
N TYR A 536 15.89 -16.93 24.17
CA TYR A 536 14.44 -16.77 24.08
C TYR A 536 14.05 -15.74 23.01
N VAL A 537 14.73 -14.60 22.96
CA VAL A 537 14.54 -13.57 21.91
C VAL A 537 14.78 -14.15 20.52
N GLU A 538 15.87 -14.90 20.33
CA GLU A 538 16.19 -15.57 19.06
C GLU A 538 15.08 -16.53 18.61
N GLN A 539 14.50 -17.30 19.54
CA GLN A 539 13.35 -18.18 19.25
C GLN A 539 12.09 -17.39 18.86
N GLN A 540 11.87 -16.21 19.46
CA GLN A 540 10.72 -15.36 19.12
C GLN A 540 10.89 -14.60 17.79
N LEU A 541 12.13 -14.39 17.33
CA LEU A 541 12.42 -13.78 16.04
C LEU A 541 12.39 -14.79 14.87
N GLN A 542 12.57 -16.08 15.16
CA GLN A 542 12.50 -17.18 14.17
C GLN A 542 11.07 -17.66 13.88
N ASN A 543 10.15 -17.50 14.85
CA ASN A 543 8.69 -17.57 14.64
C ASN A 543 8.16 -16.25 14.12
#